data_AF-A0A941RWN4-F1
#
_entry.id   AF-A0A941RWN4-F1
#
_cell.length_a   1.000
_cell.length_b   1.000
_cell.length_c   1.000
_cell.angle_alpha   90.00
_cell.angle_beta   90.00
_cell.angle_gamma   90.00
#
_symmetry.space_group_name_H-M   'P 1'
#
loop_
_entity.id
_entity.type
_entity.pdbx_description
1 polymer ?
#
loop_
_entity_poly.entity_id
_entity_poly.type
_entity_poly.pdbx_seq_one_letter_code
_entity_poly.pdbx_strand_id
1 'polypeptide(L)'
;MRLVNYYFSWFFRPGPVRTLVVDGRKRSYFLHLPRGFDRRSPLPVVIALHGSTMNGPMLAWLSGLDDKADQAGFIAVFPNGTGEGDNFFWNAGDCRGPAAENGVDDVKFIAALLDDLSSAYAVDPHRIYV
;
A
#
# COMPACT_ATOMS: atom_id res chain seq x y z
N MET A 1 -30.42 19.70 2.71
CA MET A 1 -29.23 20.26 2.04
C MET A 1 -28.26 19.11 1.79
N ARG A 2 -28.28 18.50 0.59
CA ARG A 2 -27.40 17.39 0.20
C ARG A 2 -26.28 17.97 -0.65
N LEU A 3 -25.04 17.94 -0.17
CA LEU A 3 -23.88 18.36 -0.93
C LEU A 3 -23.01 17.13 -1.26
N VAL A 4 -23.05 16.79 -2.54
CA VAL A 4 -21.97 16.34 -3.44
C VAL A 4 -21.06 15.20 -2.95
N ASN A 5 -21.32 13.98 -3.43
CA ASN A 5 -20.39 12.84 -3.39
C ASN A 5 -20.40 12.09 -4.74
N TYR A 6 -20.09 12.79 -5.84
CA TYR A 6 -20.25 12.25 -7.21
C TYR A 6 -19.08 12.48 -8.17
N TYR A 7 -17.86 12.75 -7.68
CA TYR A 7 -16.67 12.89 -8.56
C TYR A 7 -15.63 11.77 -8.46
N PHE A 8 -15.77 10.80 -7.55
CA PHE A 8 -14.75 9.76 -7.32
C PHE A 8 -14.98 8.42 -8.05
N SER A 9 -16.09 8.25 -8.78
CA SER A 9 -16.61 6.90 -9.07
C SER A 9 -16.25 6.29 -10.43
N TRP A 10 -15.48 6.96 -11.30
CA TRP A 10 -15.28 6.45 -12.68
C TRP A 10 -13.85 6.02 -13.03
N PHE A 11 -12.85 6.37 -12.23
CA PHE A 11 -11.43 6.01 -12.48
C PHE A 11 -10.75 5.29 -11.32
N PHE A 12 -11.34 5.29 -10.13
CA PHE A 12 -10.81 4.56 -8.98
C PHE A 12 -11.43 3.16 -8.94
N ARG A 13 -10.61 2.13 -9.17
CA ARG A 13 -11.00 0.75 -8.89
C ARG A 13 -10.49 0.40 -7.50
N PRO A 14 -11.33 0.37 -6.45
CA PRO A 14 -10.86 -0.07 -5.16
C PRO A 14 -10.45 -1.54 -5.25
N GLY A 15 -9.14 -1.79 -5.32
CA GLY A 15 -8.53 -3.05 -4.93
C GLY A 15 -8.79 -3.34 -3.45
N PRO A 16 -8.64 -4.60 -3.00
CA PRO A 16 -8.87 -4.93 -1.60
C PRO A 16 -7.90 -4.18 -0.69
N VAL A 17 -8.43 -3.57 0.36
CA VAL A 17 -7.63 -3.11 1.50
C VAL A 17 -7.41 -4.31 2.42
N ARG A 18 -6.15 -4.65 2.68
CA ARG A 18 -5.77 -5.67 3.67
C ARG A 18 -5.29 -5.00 4.94
N THR A 19 -5.45 -5.70 6.07
CA THR A 19 -5.07 -5.18 7.39
C THR A 19 -4.23 -6.19 8.15
N LEU A 20 -3.25 -5.68 8.88
CA LEU A 20 -2.35 -6.46 9.72
C LEU A 20 -2.30 -5.85 11.12
N VAL A 21 -1.86 -6.65 12.10
CA VAL A 21 -1.50 -6.13 13.41
C VAL A 21 0.02 -6.24 13.56
N VAL A 22 0.69 -5.10 13.74
CA VAL A 22 2.14 -5.02 13.93
C VAL A 22 2.39 -4.17 15.18
N ASP A 23 3.08 -4.74 16.16
CA ASP A 23 3.34 -4.10 17.46
C ASP A 23 2.09 -3.54 18.13
N GLY A 24 1.02 -4.35 18.13
CA GLY A 24 -0.29 -3.98 18.71
C GLY A 24 -1.05 -2.91 17.93
N ARG A 25 -0.53 -2.43 16.79
CA ARG A 25 -1.17 -1.41 15.95
C ARG A 25 -1.83 -2.05 14.74
N LYS A 26 -3.05 -1.63 14.43
CA LYS A 26 -3.72 -1.98 13.17
C LYS A 26 -3.05 -1.20 12.03
N ARG A 27 -2.46 -1.92 11.09
CA ARG A 27 -1.84 -1.40 9.86
C ARG A 27 -2.68 -1.81 8.67
N SER A 28 -2.57 -1.09 7.55
CA SER A 28 -3.33 -1.39 6.34
C SER A 28 -2.53 -1.12 5.09
N TYR A 29 -2.87 -1.82 4.02
CA TYR A 29 -2.33 -1.56 2.70
C TYR A 29 -3.37 -1.83 1.62
N PHE A 30 -3.34 -1.00 0.59
CA PHE A 30 -4.13 -1.18 -0.61
C PHE A 30 -3.35 -2.05 -1.61
N LEU A 31 -4.01 -3.06 -2.15
CA LEU A 31 -3.39 -4.06 -3.01
C LEU A 31 -4.02 -4.03 -4.40
N HIS A 32 -3.18 -3.97 -5.43
CA HIS A 32 -3.58 -4.19 -6.81
C HIS A 32 -2.87 -5.43 -7.37
N LEU A 33 -3.66 -6.32 -7.97
CA LEU A 33 -3.16 -7.52 -8.65
C LEU A 33 -3.30 -7.30 -10.15
N PRO A 34 -2.27 -7.61 -10.95
CA PRO A 34 -2.29 -7.36 -12.38
C PRO A 34 -3.36 -8.23 -13.05
N ARG A 35 -4.09 -7.66 -14.00
CA ARG A 35 -5.15 -8.38 -14.72
C ARG A 35 -4.67 -9.67 -15.38
N GLY A 36 -5.47 -10.73 -15.25
CA GLY A 36 -5.22 -12.01 -15.93
C GLY A 36 -4.00 -12.77 -15.40
N PHE A 37 -3.46 -12.39 -14.24
CA PHE A 37 -2.34 -13.09 -13.65
C PHE A 37 -2.69 -14.53 -13.27
N ASP A 38 -1.71 -15.42 -13.45
CA ASP A 38 -1.77 -16.76 -12.88
C ASP A 38 -1.31 -16.72 -11.41
N ARG A 39 -2.20 -17.15 -10.51
CA ARG A 39 -1.94 -17.18 -9.06
C ARG A 39 -0.75 -18.07 -8.67
N ARG A 40 -0.33 -18.98 -9.55
CA ARG A 40 0.79 -19.90 -9.33
C ARG A 40 2.12 -19.39 -9.88
N SER A 41 2.09 -18.38 -10.74
CA SER A 41 3.30 -17.83 -11.36
C SER A 41 3.89 -16.73 -10.46
N PRO A 42 5.20 -16.79 -10.10
CA PRO A 42 5.82 -15.77 -9.26
C PRO A 42 5.78 -14.37 -9.89
N LEU A 43 5.16 -13.42 -9.19
CA LEU A 43 5.05 -12.02 -9.62
C LEU A 43 6.05 -11.13 -8.88
N PRO A 44 6.65 -10.12 -9.56
CA PRO A 44 7.30 -9.00 -8.88
C PRO A 44 6.35 -8.26 -7.96
N VAL A 45 6.91 -7.61 -6.96
CA VAL A 45 6.20 -6.70 -6.06
C VAL A 45 6.83 -5.32 -6.16
N VAL A 46 5.98 -4.30 -6.33
CA VAL A 46 6.36 -2.89 -6.21
C VAL A 46 5.56 -2.28 -5.07
N ILE A 47 6.25 -1.85 -4.04
CA ILE A 47 5.68 -1.14 -2.89
C ILE A 47 5.86 0.36 -3.16
N ALA A 48 4.78 1.11 -3.13
CA ALA A 48 4.81 2.56 -3.34
C ALA A 48 4.44 3.26 -2.02
N LEU A 49 5.39 4.02 -1.48
CA LEU A 49 5.22 4.74 -0.22
C LEU A 49 4.73 6.17 -0.48
N HIS A 50 3.64 6.55 0.19
CA HIS A 50 3.05 7.88 0.03
C HIS A 50 3.85 8.95 0.78
N GLY A 51 3.70 10.21 0.36
CA GLY A 51 4.25 11.37 1.09
C GLY A 51 3.52 11.64 2.42
N SER A 52 3.99 12.61 3.19
CA SER A 52 3.32 13.03 4.42
C SER A 52 1.89 13.49 4.16
N THR A 53 0.97 13.25 5.11
CA THR A 53 -0.45 13.66 5.01
C THR A 53 -1.21 13.03 3.83
N MET A 54 -0.70 11.92 3.29
CA MET A 54 -1.35 11.15 2.23
C MET A 54 -1.68 9.74 2.73
N ASN A 55 -2.36 8.96 1.90
CA ASN A 55 -2.65 7.55 2.12
C ASN A 55 -2.38 6.72 0.85
N GLY A 56 -2.38 5.40 0.99
CA GLY A 56 -2.15 4.44 -0.08
C GLY A 56 -3.12 4.58 -1.26
N PRO A 57 -4.44 4.61 -1.04
CA PRO A 57 -5.43 4.86 -2.10
C PRO A 57 -5.18 6.15 -2.89
N MET A 58 -4.82 7.25 -2.22
CA MET A 58 -4.49 8.52 -2.85
C MET A 58 -3.23 8.41 -3.71
N LEU A 59 -2.19 7.70 -3.24
CA LEU A 59 -0.99 7.47 -4.04
C LEU A 59 -1.27 6.58 -5.25
N ALA A 60 -2.08 5.53 -5.10
CA ALA A 60 -2.48 4.68 -6.22
C ALA A 60 -3.11 5.52 -7.33
N TRP A 61 -4.08 6.36 -6.97
CA TRP A 61 -4.74 7.26 -7.90
C TRP A 61 -3.77 8.29 -8.55
N LEU A 62 -2.88 8.91 -7.77
CA LEU A 62 -1.96 9.92 -8.29
C LEU A 62 -0.85 9.35 -9.18
N SER A 63 -0.40 8.12 -8.89
CA SER A 63 0.74 7.51 -9.58
C SER A 63 0.35 6.75 -10.84
N GLY A 64 -0.88 6.22 -10.93
CA GLY A 64 -1.30 5.30 -12.00
C GLY A 64 -0.50 3.99 -12.02
N LEU A 65 0.12 3.64 -10.88
CA LEU A 65 0.99 2.47 -10.79
C LEU A 65 0.21 1.15 -10.85
N ASP A 66 -1.08 1.17 -10.52
CA ASP A 66 -2.03 0.08 -10.72
C ASP A 66 -2.24 -0.23 -12.22
N ASP A 67 -2.47 0.79 -13.04
CA ASP A 67 -2.54 0.64 -14.50
C ASP A 67 -1.20 0.13 -15.07
N LYS A 68 -0.08 0.59 -14.52
CA LYS A 68 1.24 0.10 -14.93
C LYS A 68 1.47 -1.35 -14.51
N ALA A 69 0.97 -1.76 -13.34
CA ALA A 69 0.98 -3.14 -12.89
C ALA A 69 0.24 -4.05 -13.86
N ASP A 70 -0.94 -3.64 -14.33
CA ASP A 70 -1.71 -4.39 -15.34
C ASP A 70 -0.91 -4.57 -16.64
N GLN A 71 -0.19 -3.55 -17.09
CA GLN A 71 0.58 -3.59 -18.34
C GLN A 71 1.88 -4.40 -18.23
N ALA A 72 2.54 -4.34 -17.08
CA ALA A 72 3.90 -4.88 -16.90
C ALA A 72 3.93 -6.19 -16.08
N GLY A 73 2.81 -6.60 -15.49
CA GLY A 73 2.69 -7.87 -14.77
C GLY A 73 3.39 -7.87 -13.41
N PHE A 74 3.05 -6.96 -12.51
CA PHE A 74 3.52 -6.96 -11.13
C PHE A 74 2.40 -6.66 -10.12
N ILE A 75 2.60 -7.06 -8.87
CA ILE A 75 1.73 -6.71 -7.74
C ILE A 75 2.09 -5.29 -7.29
N ALA A 76 1.14 -4.36 -7.31
CA ALA A 76 1.34 -3.02 -6.77
C ALA A 76 0.75 -2.93 -5.35
N VAL A 77 1.53 -2.40 -4.43
CA VAL A 77 1.18 -2.33 -3.01
C VAL A 77 1.32 -0.90 -2.53
N PHE A 78 0.28 -0.36 -1.91
CA PHE A 78 0.25 1.00 -1.41
C PHE A 78 -0.08 0.97 0.08
N PRO A 79 0.93 0.74 0.95
CA PRO A 79 0.73 0.67 2.39
C PRO A 79 0.43 2.04 2.98
N ASN A 80 -0.35 2.06 4.07
CA ASN A 80 -0.56 3.25 4.88
C ASN A 80 0.47 3.30 6.01
N GLY A 81 1.04 4.47 6.22
CA GLY A 81 1.80 4.81 7.43
C GLY A 81 0.95 4.74 8.70
N THR A 82 1.34 5.45 9.75
CA THR A 82 0.54 5.59 10.97
C THR A 82 -0.08 7.00 11.02
N GLY A 83 -1.33 7.10 11.48
CA GLY A 83 -2.05 8.38 11.54
C GLY A 83 -3.55 8.20 11.79
N GLU A 84 -4.29 9.30 11.65
CA GLU A 84 -5.73 9.37 11.85
C GLU A 84 -6.44 9.95 10.61
N GLY A 85 -7.66 9.47 10.34
CA GLY A 85 -8.39 9.83 9.14
C GLY A 85 -7.59 9.46 7.88
N ASP A 86 -7.34 10.45 7.03
CA ASP A 86 -6.56 10.30 5.79
C ASP A 86 -5.12 10.82 5.90
N ASN A 87 -4.69 11.25 7.10
CA ASN A 87 -3.37 11.82 7.33
C ASN A 87 -2.40 10.78 7.90
N PHE A 88 -1.64 10.11 7.04
CA PHE A 88 -0.64 9.13 7.48
C PHE A 88 0.80 9.63 7.31
N PHE A 89 1.67 9.10 8.15
CA PHE A 89 3.08 9.44 8.22
C PHE A 89 3.94 8.18 8.39
N TRP A 90 5.15 8.23 7.85
CA TRP A 90 6.19 7.23 8.05
C TRP A 90 7.18 7.70 9.11
N ASN A 91 7.71 6.76 9.89
CA ASN A 91 8.95 6.94 10.59
C ASN A 91 10.09 6.87 9.56
N ALA A 92 10.43 8.02 8.98
CA ALA A 92 11.44 8.14 7.94
C ALA A 92 12.87 8.34 8.51
N GLY A 93 13.11 7.98 9.77
CA GLY A 93 14.41 8.11 10.44
C GLY A 93 14.71 9.55 10.85
N ASP A 94 15.28 10.35 9.94
CA ASP A 94 15.78 11.70 10.25
C ASP A 94 14.67 12.77 10.30
N CYS A 95 13.49 12.46 9.77
CA CYS A 95 12.33 13.34 9.87
C CYS A 95 11.64 13.19 11.22
N ARG A 96 11.75 14.23 12.05
CA ARG A 96 10.93 14.36 13.26
C ARG A 96 9.47 14.54 12.86
N GLY A 97 8.65 13.53 13.13
CA GLY A 97 7.22 13.52 12.89
C GLY A 97 6.53 12.49 13.77
N PRO A 98 5.18 12.47 13.79
CA PRO A 98 4.42 11.69 14.77
C PRO A 98 4.78 10.20 14.79
N ALA A 99 5.09 9.60 13.65
CA ALA A 99 5.49 8.19 13.58
C ALA A 99 6.86 7.93 14.23
N ALA A 100 7.84 8.81 14.01
CA ALA A 100 9.16 8.70 14.62
C ALA A 100 9.11 8.92 16.14
N GLU A 101 8.36 9.94 16.58
CA GLU A 101 8.20 10.27 18.02
C GLU A 101 7.51 9.15 18.80
N ASN A 102 6.61 8.40 18.15
CA ASN A 102 5.93 7.24 18.74
C ASN A 102 6.70 5.92 18.57
N GLY A 103 7.95 5.96 18.08
CA GLY A 103 8.79 4.77 17.89
C GLY A 103 8.16 3.74 16.96
N VAL A 104 7.43 4.17 15.93
CA VAL A 104 6.78 3.27 14.97
C VAL A 104 7.84 2.54 14.15
N ASP A 105 7.79 1.21 14.13
CA ASP A 105 8.65 0.38 13.30
C ASP A 105 7.99 0.10 11.94
N ASP A 106 8.18 1.02 10.99
CA ASP A 106 7.63 0.88 9.65
C ASP A 106 8.39 -0.16 8.80
N VAL A 107 9.66 -0.41 9.10
CA VAL A 107 10.43 -1.48 8.43
C VAL A 107 9.83 -2.83 8.76
N LYS A 108 9.52 -3.08 10.04
CA LYS A 108 8.83 -4.30 10.48
C LYS A 108 7.44 -4.43 9.89
N PHE A 109 6.71 -3.32 9.73
CA PHE A 109 5.43 -3.36 9.03
C PHE A 109 5.58 -3.76 7.56
N ILE A 110 6.54 -3.20 6.83
CA ILE A 110 6.80 -3.59 5.44
C ILE A 110 7.21 -5.07 5.34
N ALA A 111 8.03 -5.57 6.27
CA ALA A 111 8.37 -6.98 6.33
C ALA A 111 7.13 -7.87 6.56
N ALA A 112 6.30 -7.56 7.56
CA ALA A 112 5.07 -8.30 7.85
C ALA A 112 4.06 -8.26 6.69
N LEU A 113 4.04 -7.15 5.94
CA LEU A 113 3.24 -7.03 4.73
C LEU A 113 3.70 -8.01 3.64
N LEU A 114 5.02 -8.13 3.43
CA LEU A 114 5.59 -9.05 2.45
C LEU A 114 5.33 -10.51 2.83
N ASP A 115 5.37 -10.85 4.11
CA ASP A 115 4.98 -12.17 4.63
C ASP A 115 3.49 -12.46 4.33
N ASP A 116 2.62 -11.49 4.60
CA ASP A 116 1.18 -11.60 4.34
C ASP A 116 0.86 -11.76 2.85
N LEU A 117 1.61 -11.06 1.97
CA LEU A 117 1.50 -11.24 0.52
C LEU A 117 1.98 -12.62 0.08
N SER A 118 3.14 -13.05 0.56
CA SER A 118 3.75 -14.34 0.20
C SER A 118 2.91 -15.54 0.67
N SER A 119 2.12 -15.36 1.73
CA SER A 119 1.15 -16.37 2.19
C SER A 119 -0.04 -16.55 1.24
N ALA A 120 -0.35 -15.53 0.42
CA ALA A 120 -1.56 -15.46 -0.38
C ALA A 120 -1.31 -15.58 -1.90
N TYR A 121 -0.11 -15.24 -2.36
CA TYR A 121 0.27 -15.18 -3.77
C TYR A 121 1.69 -15.72 -3.98
N ALA A 122 1.96 -16.28 -5.15
CA ALA A 122 3.33 -16.56 -5.59
C ALA A 122 4.06 -15.23 -5.83
N VAL A 123 4.88 -14.81 -4.87
CA VAL A 123 5.76 -13.63 -4.96
C VAL A 123 7.14 -14.07 -5.44
N ASP A 124 7.75 -13.28 -6.32
CA ASP A 124 9.16 -13.45 -6.69
C ASP A 124 10.06 -12.71 -5.67
N PRO A 125 10.80 -13.43 -4.81
CA PRO A 125 11.61 -12.81 -3.76
C PRO A 125 12.82 -12.04 -4.32
N HIS A 126 13.20 -12.24 -5.59
CA HIS A 126 14.30 -11.55 -6.23
C HIS A 126 13.86 -10.26 -6.95
N ARG A 127 12.55 -9.97 -6.98
CA ARG A 127 11.98 -8.80 -7.67
C ARG A 127 11.00 -8.07 -6.76
N ILE A 128 11.50 -7.60 -5.61
CA ILE A 128 10.79 -6.75 -4.67
C ILE A 128 11.42 -5.35 -4.72
N TYR A 129 10.61 -4.34 -5.01
CA TYR A 129 11.02 -2.95 -5.14
C TYR A 129 10.22 -2.07 -4.19
N VAL A 130 10.85 -1.03 -3.65
CA VAL A 130 10.26 0.00 -2.77
C VAL A 130 10.65 1.37 -3.28
#